data_AF-A0A536VGM0-F1
#
_entry.id   AF-A0A536VGM0-F1
#
_cell.length_a   1.000
_cell.length_b   1.000
_cell.length_c   1.000
_cell.angle_alpha   90.00
_cell.angle_beta   90.00
_cell.angle_gamma   90.00
#
_symmetry.space_group_name_H-M   'P 1'
#
loop_
_entity.id
_entity.type
_entity.pdbx_description
1 polymer ?
#
loop_
_entity_poly.entity_id
_entity_poly.type
_entity_poly.pdbx_seq_one_letter_code
_entity_poly.pdbx_strand_id
1 'polypeptide(L)'
;YKPEVRPSWEMMPLSLHEAVPGHHLQLSRALELPDVPMFRKTAFFVAYGEGWGLYAELLGYDMGLYDDPYDRFGQLTYEMWRAVRLVVDTGIHAKGWSREQAIEYFKANTAKTDQDIVNEIDRYIGTPAQALAYKIGQMKISQLRERASRELGAKFDLRDYNDAVLATGSVPLVALEARIDRWIAERKGR
;
A
#
# COMPACT_ATOMS: atom_id res chain seq x y z
N TYR A 1 10.17 23.61 9.81
CA TYR A 1 10.38 22.51 8.84
C TYR A 1 11.88 22.23 8.80
N LYS A 2 12.32 20.99 9.09
CA LYS A 2 13.73 20.58 9.26
C LYS A 2 14.05 19.38 8.34
N PRO A 3 14.19 19.55 7.02
CA PRO A 3 14.37 18.43 6.09
C PRO A 3 15.63 17.60 6.37
N GLU A 4 16.65 18.18 7.00
CA GLU A 4 17.90 17.54 7.39
C GLU A 4 17.72 16.42 8.43
N VAL A 5 16.59 16.35 9.15
CA VAL A 5 16.32 15.24 10.09
C VAL A 5 15.71 14.03 9.41
N ARG A 6 15.41 14.10 8.10
CA ARG A 6 14.84 12.97 7.38
C ARG A 6 15.91 11.91 7.09
N PRO A 7 15.70 10.67 7.53
CA PRO A 7 16.64 9.60 7.21
C PRO A 7 16.67 9.32 5.71
N SER A 8 17.87 9.26 5.12
CA SER A 8 18.05 8.93 3.71
C SER A 8 17.62 7.49 3.39
N TRP A 9 17.71 6.59 4.38
CA TRP A 9 17.36 5.18 4.23
C TRP A 9 15.86 4.92 4.00
N GLU A 10 14.98 5.89 4.29
CA GLU A 10 13.55 5.81 3.93
C GLU A 10 13.26 6.25 2.48
N MET A 11 14.25 6.79 1.76
CA MET A 11 13.99 7.45 0.47
C MET A 11 13.65 6.48 -0.66
N MET A 12 14.25 5.30 -0.68
CA MET A 12 13.94 4.28 -1.69
C MET A 12 12.47 3.81 -1.61
N PRO A 13 11.97 3.29 -0.47
CA PRO A 13 10.56 2.89 -0.37
C PRO A 13 9.62 4.08 -0.54
N LEU A 14 9.96 5.28 -0.05
CA LEU A 14 9.15 6.47 -0.27
C LEU A 14 9.03 6.82 -1.76
N SER A 15 10.11 6.72 -2.52
CA SER A 15 10.11 7.00 -3.95
C SER A 15 9.27 6.00 -4.73
N LEU A 16 9.35 4.71 -4.36
CA LEU A 16 8.52 3.65 -4.93
C LEU A 16 7.04 3.87 -4.63
N HIS A 17 6.71 4.34 -3.41
CA HIS A 17 5.34 4.64 -2.98
C HIS A 17 4.74 5.83 -3.72
N GLU A 18 5.44 6.96 -3.77
CA GLU A 18 4.87 8.23 -4.24
C GLU A 18 5.00 8.41 -5.77
N ALA A 19 6.07 7.88 -6.37
CA ALA A 19 6.39 8.09 -7.77
C ALA A 19 6.13 6.81 -8.59
N VAL A 20 7.20 6.16 -9.03
CA VAL A 20 7.14 4.98 -9.90
C VAL A 20 7.72 3.80 -9.13
N PRO A 21 6.99 2.67 -9.02
CA PRO A 21 5.73 2.34 -9.69
C PRO A 21 4.45 2.72 -8.90
N GLY A 22 4.55 3.49 -7.82
CA GLY A 22 3.44 3.85 -6.93
C GLY A 22 2.46 4.90 -7.47
N HIS A 23 2.16 5.92 -6.67
CA HIS A 23 1.04 6.85 -6.93
C HIS A 23 1.14 7.56 -8.27
N HIS A 24 2.30 8.05 -8.67
CA HIS A 24 2.43 8.73 -9.96
C HIS A 24 2.02 7.83 -11.13
N LEU A 25 2.52 6.59 -11.17
CA LEU A 25 2.14 5.63 -12.21
C LEU A 25 0.66 5.27 -12.11
N GLN A 26 0.18 4.97 -10.90
CA GLN A 26 -1.20 4.55 -10.64
C GLN A 26 -2.23 5.60 -11.06
N LEU A 27 -2.00 6.86 -10.75
CA LEU A 27 -2.90 7.96 -11.10
C LEU A 27 -2.81 8.29 -12.59
N SER A 28 -1.60 8.32 -13.16
CA SER A 28 -1.40 8.57 -14.60
C SER A 28 -2.13 7.51 -15.45
N ARG A 29 -2.01 6.23 -15.09
CA ARG A 29 -2.69 5.14 -15.79
C ARG A 29 -4.22 5.19 -15.64
N ALA A 30 -4.74 5.64 -14.50
CA ALA A 30 -6.18 5.81 -14.32
C ALA A 30 -6.77 6.89 -15.25
N LEU A 31 -6.03 7.97 -15.52
CA LEU A 31 -6.46 9.02 -16.47
C LEU A 31 -6.49 8.53 -17.92
N GLU A 32 -5.61 7.60 -18.27
CA GLU A 32 -5.50 7.00 -19.60
C GLU A 32 -6.54 5.93 -19.91
N LEU A 33 -7.38 5.52 -18.94
CA LEU A 33 -8.38 4.48 -19.15
C LEU A 33 -9.32 4.84 -20.34
N PRO A 34 -9.49 3.95 -21.34
CA PRO A 34 -10.39 4.20 -22.46
C PRO A 34 -11.84 4.07 -22.02
N ASP A 35 -12.73 4.85 -22.64
CA ASP A 35 -14.18 4.68 -22.59
C ASP A 35 -14.82 4.61 -21.17
N VAL A 36 -14.17 5.22 -20.17
CA VAL A 36 -14.71 5.36 -18.81
C VAL A 36 -15.04 6.83 -18.50
N PRO A 37 -16.14 7.11 -17.78
CA PRO A 37 -16.48 8.48 -17.36
C PRO A 37 -15.39 9.12 -16.49
N MET A 38 -15.25 10.45 -16.55
CA MET A 38 -14.22 11.17 -15.80
C MET A 38 -14.20 10.88 -14.30
N PHE A 39 -15.37 10.71 -13.67
CA PHE A 39 -15.43 10.37 -12.24
C PHE A 39 -14.76 9.02 -11.92
N ARG A 40 -14.74 8.05 -12.85
CA ARG A 40 -14.01 6.77 -12.69
C ARG A 40 -12.51 6.96 -12.81
N LYS A 41 -12.06 7.91 -13.63
CA LYS A 41 -10.64 8.23 -13.84
C LYS A 41 -10.04 8.97 -12.64
N THR A 42 -10.85 9.76 -11.93
CA THR A 42 -10.41 10.59 -10.80
C THR A 42 -10.87 10.09 -9.43
N ALA A 43 -11.73 9.06 -9.38
CA ALA A 43 -12.11 8.45 -8.12
C ALA A 43 -10.88 7.94 -7.35
N PHE A 44 -10.91 8.09 -6.02
CA PHE A 44 -9.86 7.59 -5.15
C PHE A 44 -10.47 6.83 -3.97
N PHE A 45 -10.37 5.50 -4.03
CA PHE A 45 -10.66 4.61 -2.93
C PHE A 45 -9.37 4.38 -2.15
N VAL A 46 -9.30 4.90 -0.92
CA VAL A 46 -8.08 4.89 -0.08
C VAL A 46 -7.46 3.49 -0.01
N ALA A 47 -8.27 2.45 0.23
CA ALA A 47 -7.75 1.09 0.35
C ALA A 47 -7.14 0.56 -0.96
N TYR A 48 -7.65 0.97 -2.12
CA TYR A 48 -7.01 0.63 -3.40
C TYR A 48 -5.74 1.46 -3.61
N GLY A 49 -5.83 2.79 -3.50
CA GLY A 49 -4.74 3.70 -3.85
C GLY A 49 -3.54 3.52 -2.94
N GLU A 50 -3.77 3.57 -1.64
CA GLU A 50 -2.73 3.37 -0.63
C GLU A 50 -2.26 1.92 -0.57
N GLY A 51 -3.17 0.97 -0.82
CA GLY A 51 -2.81 -0.43 -0.97
C GLY A 51 -1.86 -0.67 -2.14
N TRP A 52 -2.08 0.02 -3.26
CA TRP A 52 -1.16 0.00 -4.40
C TRP A 52 0.18 0.65 -4.05
N GLY A 53 0.18 1.81 -3.40
CA GLY A 53 1.42 2.48 -2.96
C GLY A 53 2.30 1.58 -2.10
N LEU A 54 1.72 0.93 -1.09
CA LEU A 54 2.44 -0.05 -0.26
C LEU A 54 2.83 -1.31 -1.04
N TYR A 55 2.02 -1.77 -1.99
CA TYR A 55 2.38 -2.89 -2.84
C TYR A 55 3.54 -2.52 -3.79
N ALA A 56 3.60 -1.28 -4.26
CA ALA A 56 4.72 -0.76 -5.04
C ALA A 56 6.03 -0.72 -4.24
N GLU A 57 5.97 -0.43 -2.94
CA GLU A 57 7.14 -0.59 -2.06
C GLU A 57 7.65 -2.04 -2.05
N LEU A 58 6.76 -3.04 -2.04
CA LEU A 58 7.13 -4.46 -2.11
C LEU A 58 7.76 -4.85 -3.45
N LEU A 59 7.31 -4.25 -4.57
CA LEU A 59 7.90 -4.47 -5.90
C LEU A 59 9.39 -4.08 -5.97
N GLY A 60 9.88 -3.25 -5.05
CA GLY A 60 11.31 -2.95 -4.95
C GLY A 60 12.17 -4.21 -4.79
N TYR A 61 11.69 -5.26 -4.11
CA TYR A 61 12.41 -6.54 -4.05
C TYR A 61 12.44 -7.25 -5.40
N ASP A 62 11.31 -7.28 -6.12
CA ASP A 62 11.24 -7.87 -7.46
C ASP A 62 12.13 -7.15 -8.47
N MET A 63 12.39 -5.85 -8.24
CA MET A 63 13.23 -4.99 -9.07
C MET A 63 14.70 -4.96 -8.63
N GLY A 64 15.08 -5.60 -7.53
CA GLY A 64 16.46 -5.56 -6.99
C GLY A 64 16.87 -4.21 -6.40
N LEU A 65 15.91 -3.41 -5.91
CA LEU A 65 16.16 -2.05 -5.39
C LEU A 65 16.49 -2.00 -3.89
N TYR A 66 16.56 -3.15 -3.22
CA TYR A 66 16.83 -3.25 -1.78
C TYR A 66 18.08 -4.10 -1.48
N ASP A 67 19.05 -4.10 -2.39
CA ASP A 67 20.34 -4.78 -2.17
C ASP A 67 21.18 -4.07 -1.11
N ASP A 68 21.03 -2.74 -0.96
CA ASP A 68 21.59 -1.99 0.18
C ASP A 68 20.80 -2.34 1.46
N PRO A 69 21.46 -2.84 2.52
CA PRO A 69 20.82 -3.12 3.81
C PRO A 69 20.09 -1.91 4.41
N TYR A 70 20.52 -0.67 4.14
CA TYR A 70 19.85 0.53 4.62
C TYR A 70 18.52 0.78 3.91
N ASP A 71 18.46 0.61 2.58
CA ASP A 71 17.20 0.73 1.84
C ASP A 71 16.21 -0.37 2.27
N ARG A 72 16.72 -1.58 2.52
CA ARG A 72 15.91 -2.67 3.08
C ARG A 72 15.41 -2.35 4.48
N PHE A 73 16.26 -1.78 5.34
CA PHE A 73 15.86 -1.33 6.68
C PHE A 73 14.77 -0.25 6.62
N GLY A 74 14.87 0.68 5.68
CA GLY A 74 13.82 1.68 5.46
C GLY A 74 12.51 1.10 4.99
N GLN A 75 12.55 0.15 4.06
CA GLN A 75 11.35 -0.54 3.61
C GLN A 75 10.68 -1.29 4.76
N LEU A 76 11.46 -2.02 5.58
CA LEU A 76 10.93 -2.72 6.76
C LEU A 76 10.37 -1.76 7.82
N THR A 77 10.99 -0.59 7.97
CA THR A 77 10.47 0.46 8.86
C THR A 77 9.11 0.99 8.38
N TYR A 78 8.95 1.21 7.06
CA TYR A 78 7.68 1.62 6.46
C TYR A 78 6.60 0.55 6.60
N GLU A 79 6.96 -0.70 6.33
CA GLU A 79 6.10 -1.86 6.49
C GLU A 79 5.60 -1.99 7.93
N MET A 80 6.51 -1.90 8.91
CA MET A 80 6.17 -1.99 10.33
C MET A 80 5.27 -0.84 10.77
N TRP A 81 5.53 0.39 10.30
CA TRP A 81 4.64 1.52 10.57
C TRP A 81 3.21 1.27 10.09
N ARG A 82 3.01 0.75 8.87
CA ARG A 82 1.66 0.46 8.37
C ARG A 82 1.03 -0.79 9.02
N ALA A 83 1.83 -1.72 9.55
CA ALA A 83 1.32 -2.79 10.41
C ALA A 83 0.82 -2.24 11.76
N VAL A 84 1.59 -1.34 12.39
CA VAL A 84 1.22 -0.68 13.65
C VAL A 84 -0.09 0.09 13.52
N ARG A 85 -0.36 0.72 12.36
CA ARG A 85 -1.65 1.37 12.06
C ARG A 85 -2.85 0.46 12.31
N LEU A 86 -2.76 -0.82 11.94
CA LEU A 86 -3.85 -1.78 12.18
C LEU A 86 -4.15 -1.96 13.67
N VAL A 87 -3.10 -1.99 14.49
CA VAL A 87 -3.22 -2.21 15.93
C VAL A 87 -3.66 -0.95 16.65
N VAL A 88 -3.04 0.20 16.39
CA VAL A 88 -3.35 1.43 17.14
C VAL A 88 -4.73 1.98 16.80
N ASP A 89 -5.16 1.95 15.53
CA ASP A 89 -6.48 2.44 15.13
C ASP A 89 -7.59 1.57 15.75
N THR A 90 -7.48 0.24 15.64
CA THR A 90 -8.45 -0.66 16.29
C THR A 90 -8.33 -0.66 17.82
N GLY A 91 -7.13 -0.45 18.34
CA GLY A 91 -6.84 -0.29 19.76
C GLY A 91 -7.64 0.87 20.35
N ILE A 92 -7.51 2.05 19.75
CA ILE A 92 -8.23 3.26 20.16
C ILE A 92 -9.74 3.08 19.97
N HIS A 93 -10.18 2.73 18.76
CA HIS A 93 -11.59 2.85 18.36
C HIS A 93 -12.46 1.64 18.68
N ALA A 94 -11.87 0.49 18.97
CA ALA A 94 -12.61 -0.74 19.27
C ALA A 94 -12.18 -1.45 20.56
N LYS A 95 -10.97 -1.18 21.07
CA LYS A 95 -10.44 -1.80 22.30
C LYS A 95 -10.31 -0.84 23.47
N GLY A 96 -10.70 0.43 23.30
CA GLY A 96 -10.72 1.43 24.36
C GLY A 96 -9.34 1.88 24.82
N TRP A 97 -8.31 1.79 23.97
CA TRP A 97 -6.98 2.28 24.31
C TRP A 97 -6.99 3.81 24.47
N SER A 98 -6.24 4.29 25.46
CA SER A 98 -5.92 5.72 25.56
C SER A 98 -4.94 6.15 24.47
N ARG A 99 -4.86 7.46 24.23
CA ARG A 99 -3.87 8.07 23.35
C ARG A 99 -2.45 7.67 23.74
N GLU A 100 -2.15 7.68 25.03
CA GLU A 100 -0.84 7.33 25.58
C GLU A 100 -0.49 5.87 25.33
N GLN A 101 -1.44 4.95 25.54
CA GLN A 101 -1.24 3.53 25.22
C GLN A 101 -0.90 3.32 23.74
N ALA A 102 -1.58 4.04 22.84
CA ALA A 102 -1.31 3.97 21.42
C ALA A 102 0.07 4.55 21.04
N ILE A 103 0.48 5.66 21.66
CA ILE A 103 1.82 6.25 21.48
C ILE A 103 2.90 5.27 21.94
N GLU A 104 2.78 4.71 23.14
CA GLU A 104 3.77 3.79 23.70
C GLU A 104 3.88 2.52 22.87
N TYR A 105 2.74 1.97 22.41
CA TYR A 105 2.76 0.83 21.50
C TYR A 105 3.50 1.16 20.20
N PHE A 106 3.23 2.32 19.59
CA PHE A 106 3.86 2.71 18.34
C PHE A 106 5.39 2.91 18.53
N LYS A 107 5.81 3.58 19.60
CA LYS A 107 7.24 3.73 19.95
C LYS A 107 7.96 2.39 20.11
N ALA A 108 7.33 1.45 20.81
CA ALA A 108 7.93 0.14 21.07
C ALA A 108 8.11 -0.72 19.80
N ASN A 109 7.39 -0.39 18.72
CA ASN A 109 7.33 -1.23 17.52
C ASN A 109 7.93 -0.56 16.26
N THR A 110 8.37 0.69 16.29
CA THR A 110 8.89 1.36 15.08
C THR A 110 10.13 2.19 15.36
N ALA A 111 10.94 2.42 14.31
CA ALA A 111 12.10 3.33 14.37
C ALA A 111 11.73 4.80 14.07
N LYS A 112 10.43 5.17 14.18
CA LYS A 112 9.95 6.54 13.91
C LYS A 112 10.28 7.48 15.06
N THR A 113 10.38 8.77 14.75
CA THR A 113 10.60 9.80 15.77
C THR A 113 9.37 9.97 16.64
N ASP A 114 9.56 10.34 17.90
CA ASP A 114 8.47 10.65 18.84
C ASP A 114 7.48 11.68 18.28
N GLN A 115 8.00 12.68 17.57
CA GLN A 115 7.18 13.72 16.96
C GLN A 115 6.28 13.17 15.85
N ASP A 116 6.81 12.31 14.97
CA ASP A 116 6.02 11.67 13.91
C ASP A 116 4.96 10.74 14.50
N ILE A 117 5.33 9.97 15.52
CA ILE A 117 4.42 9.05 16.21
C ILE A 117 3.25 9.80 16.83
N VAL A 118 3.52 10.87 17.57
CA VAL A 118 2.47 11.68 18.22
C VAL A 118 1.52 12.28 17.18
N ASN A 119 2.06 12.86 16.11
CA ASN A 119 1.26 13.43 15.02
C ASN A 119 0.36 12.38 14.35
N GLU A 120 0.89 11.19 14.11
CA GLU A 120 0.15 10.10 13.51
C GLU A 120 -0.96 9.58 14.43
N ILE A 121 -0.69 9.39 15.72
CA ILE A 121 -1.73 9.00 16.68
C ILE A 121 -2.86 10.02 16.73
N ASP A 122 -2.53 11.32 16.79
CA ASP A 122 -3.54 12.39 16.79
C ASP A 122 -4.38 12.38 15.51
N ARG A 123 -3.75 12.09 14.37
CA ARG A 123 -4.46 11.89 13.10
C ARG A 123 -5.40 10.68 13.15
N TYR A 124 -4.95 9.55 13.68
CA TYR A 124 -5.79 8.34 13.75
C TYR A 124 -6.99 8.51 14.67
N ILE A 125 -6.85 9.28 15.76
CA ILE A 125 -7.96 9.66 16.62
C ILE A 125 -8.98 10.51 15.84
N GLY A 126 -8.51 11.48 15.06
CA GLY A 126 -9.36 12.39 14.30
C GLY A 126 -9.99 11.79 13.03
N THR A 127 -9.47 10.68 12.51
CA THR A 127 -9.98 10.05 11.28
C THR A 127 -10.00 8.52 11.41
N PRO A 128 -10.98 7.96 12.15
CA PRO A 128 -11.06 6.52 12.42
C PRO A 128 -11.07 5.67 11.14
N ALA A 129 -10.42 4.51 11.20
CA ALA A 129 -10.35 3.48 10.16
C ALA A 129 -9.59 3.86 8.86
N GLN A 130 -9.27 5.14 8.62
CA GLN A 130 -8.52 5.55 7.42
C GLN A 130 -7.13 4.90 7.37
N ALA A 131 -6.46 4.81 8.52
CA ALA A 131 -5.14 4.20 8.66
C ALA A 131 -5.13 2.70 8.34
N LEU A 132 -6.28 2.01 8.53
CA LEU A 132 -6.42 0.59 8.24
C LEU A 132 -6.36 0.28 6.73
N ALA A 133 -6.85 1.22 5.93
CA ALA A 133 -7.04 1.05 4.49
C ALA A 133 -5.73 0.70 3.76
N TYR A 134 -4.61 1.31 4.17
CA TYR A 134 -3.28 1.07 3.61
C TYR A 134 -2.92 -0.41 3.60
N LYS A 135 -2.85 -1.01 4.80
CA LYS A 135 -2.34 -2.36 4.95
C LYS A 135 -3.34 -3.41 4.49
N ILE A 136 -4.64 -3.19 4.73
CA ILE A 136 -5.71 -4.04 4.19
C ILE A 136 -5.65 -4.08 2.66
N GLY A 137 -5.46 -2.92 2.03
CA GLY A 137 -5.28 -2.78 0.59
C GLY A 137 -4.11 -3.58 0.05
N GLN A 138 -2.92 -3.35 0.60
CA GLN A 138 -1.70 -4.04 0.17
C GLN A 138 -1.77 -5.55 0.39
N MET A 139 -2.32 -5.99 1.53
CA MET A 139 -2.54 -7.42 1.80
C MET A 139 -3.49 -8.05 0.77
N LYS A 140 -4.58 -7.36 0.40
CA LYS A 140 -5.50 -7.86 -0.62
C LYS A 140 -4.85 -7.94 -1.99
N ILE A 141 -4.13 -6.90 -2.43
CA ILE A 141 -3.42 -6.93 -3.73
C ILE A 141 -2.39 -8.07 -3.73
N SER A 142 -1.58 -8.19 -2.68
CA SER A 142 -0.58 -9.26 -2.56
C SER A 142 -1.24 -10.66 -2.57
N GLN A 143 -2.35 -10.85 -1.86
CA GLN A 143 -3.14 -12.08 -1.89
C GLN A 143 -3.62 -12.43 -3.31
N LEU A 144 -4.06 -11.43 -4.08
CA LEU A 144 -4.50 -11.62 -5.46
C LEU A 144 -3.33 -11.98 -6.39
N ARG A 145 -2.14 -11.39 -6.17
CA ARG A 145 -0.90 -11.75 -6.88
C ARG A 145 -0.56 -13.22 -6.64
N GLU A 146 -0.55 -13.65 -5.37
CA GLU A 146 -0.25 -15.04 -5.00
C GLU A 146 -1.27 -16.02 -5.60
N ARG A 147 -2.56 -15.66 -5.57
CA ARG A 147 -3.62 -16.44 -6.24
C ARG A 147 -3.35 -16.53 -7.73
N ALA A 148 -3.11 -15.42 -8.42
CA ALA A 148 -2.82 -15.40 -9.85
C ALA A 148 -1.60 -16.26 -10.21
N SER A 149 -0.50 -16.13 -9.45
CA SER A 149 0.72 -16.91 -9.66
C SER A 149 0.47 -18.41 -9.52
N ARG A 150 -0.23 -18.84 -8.46
CA ARG A 150 -0.59 -20.25 -8.27
C ARG A 150 -1.50 -20.78 -9.39
N GLU A 151 -2.53 -20.01 -9.75
CA GLU A 151 -3.55 -20.45 -10.70
C GLU A 151 -3.05 -20.47 -12.16
N LEU A 152 -2.12 -19.57 -12.52
CA LEU A 152 -1.55 -19.50 -13.88
C LEU A 152 -0.24 -20.27 -14.03
N GLY A 153 0.45 -20.58 -12.93
CA GLY A 153 1.70 -21.34 -12.95
C GLY A 153 2.74 -20.71 -13.87
N ALA A 154 3.28 -21.50 -14.82
CA ALA A 154 4.25 -21.02 -15.79
C ALA A 154 3.73 -19.92 -16.75
N LYS A 155 2.39 -19.73 -16.84
CA LYS A 155 1.78 -18.65 -17.63
C LYS A 155 1.72 -17.32 -16.86
N PHE A 156 2.07 -17.31 -15.57
CA PHE A 156 2.05 -16.08 -14.77
C PHE A 156 3.19 -15.15 -15.19
N ASP A 157 2.85 -13.89 -15.47
CA ASP A 157 3.80 -12.80 -15.62
C ASP A 157 3.40 -11.67 -14.64
N LEU A 158 4.36 -11.18 -13.86
CA LEU A 158 4.14 -10.16 -12.85
C LEU A 158 3.71 -8.82 -13.46
N ARG A 159 4.25 -8.47 -14.63
CA ARG A 159 3.91 -7.22 -15.33
C ARG A 159 2.48 -7.28 -15.83
N ASP A 160 2.08 -8.40 -16.43
CA ASP A 160 0.70 -8.63 -16.86
C ASP A 160 -0.29 -8.56 -15.69
N TYR A 161 0.08 -9.08 -14.52
CA TYR A 161 -0.73 -8.96 -13.30
C TYR A 161 -0.85 -7.50 -12.83
N ASN A 162 0.27 -6.78 -12.75
CA ASN A 162 0.31 -5.38 -12.33
C ASN A 162 -0.51 -4.49 -13.29
N ASP A 163 -0.41 -4.73 -14.60
CA ASP A 163 -1.24 -4.08 -15.62
C ASP A 163 -2.72 -4.38 -15.43
N ALA A 164 -3.09 -5.62 -15.11
CA ALA A 164 -4.47 -6.00 -14.85
C ALA A 164 -5.06 -5.30 -13.61
N VAL A 165 -4.26 -5.09 -12.56
CA VAL A 165 -4.64 -4.29 -11.39
C VAL A 165 -4.83 -2.82 -11.79
N LEU A 166 -3.82 -2.20 -12.41
CA LEU A 166 -3.87 -0.78 -12.78
C LEU A 166 -4.98 -0.45 -13.79
N ALA A 167 -5.27 -1.38 -14.71
CA ALA A 167 -6.34 -1.23 -15.70
C ALA A 167 -7.75 -1.16 -15.09
N THR A 168 -7.93 -1.45 -13.79
CA THR A 168 -9.23 -1.25 -13.14
C THR A 168 -9.51 0.21 -12.82
N GLY A 169 -8.47 1.05 -12.72
CA GLY A 169 -8.53 2.32 -12.00
C GLY A 169 -8.86 2.11 -10.52
N SER A 170 -8.97 3.20 -9.75
CA SER A 170 -9.31 3.08 -8.33
C SER A 170 -10.73 2.53 -8.15
N VAL A 171 -10.87 1.45 -7.39
CA VAL A 171 -12.13 0.74 -7.14
C VAL A 171 -12.19 0.19 -5.71
N PRO A 172 -13.38 -0.14 -5.17
CA PRO A 172 -13.47 -0.96 -3.96
C PRO A 172 -12.75 -2.29 -4.14
N LEU A 173 -12.10 -2.79 -3.08
CA LEU A 173 -11.29 -4.01 -3.13
C LEU A 173 -12.06 -5.26 -3.58
N VAL A 174 -13.36 -5.35 -3.26
CA VAL A 174 -14.23 -6.44 -3.73
C VAL A 174 -14.42 -6.42 -5.25
N ALA A 175 -14.45 -5.24 -5.86
CA ALA A 175 -14.56 -5.09 -7.31
C ALA A 175 -13.23 -5.38 -8.00
N LEU A 176 -12.11 -4.99 -7.36
CA LEU A 176 -10.76 -5.38 -7.81
C LEU A 176 -10.62 -6.91 -7.82
N GLU A 177 -10.95 -7.58 -6.72
CA GLU A 177 -10.89 -9.04 -6.61
C GLU A 177 -11.69 -9.72 -7.73
N ALA A 178 -12.96 -9.33 -7.93
CA ALA A 178 -13.79 -9.87 -9.00
C ALA A 178 -13.21 -9.62 -10.40
N ARG A 179 -12.49 -8.51 -10.63
CA ARG A 179 -11.85 -8.21 -11.91
C ARG A 179 -10.59 -9.06 -12.14
N ILE A 180 -9.78 -9.25 -11.11
CA ILE A 180 -8.60 -10.11 -11.18
C ILE A 180 -9.00 -11.58 -11.36
N ASP A 181 -10.04 -12.06 -10.68
CA ASP A 181 -10.52 -13.43 -10.85
C ASP A 181 -10.96 -13.70 -12.29
N ARG A 182 -11.64 -12.74 -12.94
CA ARG A 182 -11.97 -12.82 -14.37
C ARG A 182 -10.73 -12.85 -15.25
N TRP A 183 -9.76 -11.96 -14.99
CA TRP A 183 -8.50 -11.93 -15.74
C TRP A 183 -7.73 -13.25 -15.63
N ILE A 184 -7.68 -13.87 -14.45
CA ILE A 184 -7.09 -15.21 -14.24
C ILE A 184 -7.82 -16.25 -15.12
N ALA A 185 -9.16 -16.27 -15.09
CA ALA A 185 -9.95 -17.22 -15.88
C ALA A 185 -9.71 -17.07 -17.39
N GLU A 186 -9.66 -15.83 -17.89
CA GLU A 186 -9.34 -15.53 -19.29
C GLU A 186 -7.93 -15.99 -19.68
N ARG A 187 -6.93 -15.79 -18.80
CA ARG A 187 -5.55 -16.20 -19.05
C ARG A 187 -5.34 -17.72 -18.98
N LYS A 188 -6.17 -18.45 -18.23
CA LYS A 188 -6.16 -19.92 -18.23
C LYS A 188 -6.65 -20.52 -19.54
N GLY A 189 -7.69 -19.92 -20.12
CA GLY A 189 -8.34 -20.40 -21.35
C GLY A 189 -7.56 -20.10 -22.64
N ARG A 190 -6.56 -19.21 -22.58
CA ARG A 190 -5.58 -18.97 -23.66
C ARG A 190 -4.42 -19.94 -23.56
#